data_AF-A0A917ZVT1-F1
#
_entry.id   AF-A0A917ZVT1-F1
#
_cell.length_a   1.000
_cell.length_b   1.000
_cell.length_c   1.000
_cell.angle_alpha   90.00
_cell.angle_beta   90.00
_cell.angle_gamma   90.00
#
_symmetry.space_group_name_H-M   'P 1'
#
loop_
_entity.id
_entity.type
_entity.pdbx_description
1 polymer ?
#
loop_
_entity_poly.entity_id
_entity_poly.type
_entity_poly.pdbx_seq_one_letter_code
_entity_poly.pdbx_strand_id
1 'polypeptide(L)'
;MSFIDATRSVERQRFFDGQRLFASDLQGIEAFNHEMRRLHNQSLHQPGIGNGFAVSGRKGDKEAGVEPGYAIDDLGREIVLTTSRTIQTPPVAGDAEGKPQRYVLTVRYPDDAELEEVELREGICDTRGAVRLREEPVFSWVPLNPDGSPAQDRAAIVSGRSLILAEIAVRGCRLDKDLSIAQRRNARPPTRPYIACGVQQPTVWEPWDPWEDGNLPDAGKLALPVRGTYRLAGGLQAPVDTRSGGFLTTPGYFGRIDGPRIIGIPAGDGEPRVVLDGLLSIVDPTATGFTAQVLVLAFEQDRVEPTPSGDVKDPRPPEPADLVTEWQVGWMGVEG
;
A
#
# COMPACT_ATOMS: atom_id res chain seq x y z
N MET A 1 3.29 23.71 -12.65
CA MET A 1 3.65 23.62 -14.08
C MET A 1 4.72 22.54 -14.20
N SER A 2 4.52 21.60 -15.11
CA SER A 2 5.14 20.29 -15.14
C SER A 2 6.61 20.34 -15.57
N PHE A 3 7.49 19.76 -14.76
CA PHE A 3 8.93 19.59 -15.01
C PHE A 3 9.24 18.82 -16.30
N ILE A 4 8.23 18.17 -16.90
CA ILE A 4 8.28 17.45 -18.18
C ILE A 4 8.42 18.41 -19.39
N ASP A 5 8.15 19.71 -19.23
CA ASP A 5 8.12 20.65 -20.36
C ASP A 5 9.51 21.25 -20.70
N ALA A 6 10.52 21.11 -19.84
CA ALA A 6 11.83 21.73 -20.04
C ALA A 6 12.84 20.85 -20.80
N THR A 7 12.71 19.52 -20.78
CA THR A 7 13.51 18.62 -21.63
C THR A 7 12.67 17.40 -22.03
N ARG A 8 12.54 17.14 -23.33
CA ARG A 8 11.83 15.94 -23.85
C ARG A 8 12.62 14.64 -23.60
N SER A 9 13.88 14.73 -23.16
CA SER A 9 14.76 13.59 -22.84
C SER A 9 15.96 14.05 -22.00
N VAL A 10 16.45 13.19 -21.09
CA VAL A 10 17.70 13.40 -20.35
C VAL A 10 18.89 13.20 -21.30
N GLU A 11 19.77 14.20 -21.44
CA GLU A 11 20.86 14.23 -22.42
C GLU A 11 22.23 13.94 -21.78
N ARG A 12 22.98 12.97 -22.31
CA ARG A 12 24.33 12.65 -21.83
C ARG A 12 25.37 13.50 -22.55
N GLN A 13 26.20 14.21 -21.78
CA GLN A 13 27.34 14.97 -22.32
C GLN A 13 28.35 14.04 -23.02
N ARG A 14 28.83 14.46 -24.20
CA ARG A 14 29.90 13.79 -24.95
C ARG A 14 31.04 14.77 -25.19
N PHE A 15 32.28 14.28 -25.08
CA PHE A 15 33.50 15.04 -25.36
C PHE A 15 34.21 14.53 -26.61
N PHE A 16 35.02 15.39 -27.23
CA PHE A 16 35.89 15.04 -28.36
C PHE A 16 37.27 15.69 -28.25
N ASP A 17 38.26 15.12 -28.92
CA ASP A 17 39.64 15.59 -28.86
C ASP A 17 39.79 17.03 -29.37
N GLY A 18 40.52 17.85 -28.62
CA GLY A 18 40.71 19.27 -28.93
C GLY A 18 39.55 20.18 -28.50
N GLN A 19 38.49 19.65 -27.90
CA GLN A 19 37.41 20.45 -27.34
C GLN A 19 37.90 21.27 -26.13
N ARG A 20 37.56 22.57 -26.11
CA ARG A 20 37.70 23.41 -24.92
C ARG A 20 36.54 23.14 -23.97
N LEU A 21 36.84 22.86 -22.71
CA LEU A 21 35.84 22.66 -21.66
C LEU A 21 35.47 23.98 -20.98
N PHE A 22 34.18 24.17 -20.74
CA PHE A 22 33.60 25.26 -19.97
C PHE A 22 33.00 24.75 -18.66
N ALA A 23 32.74 25.65 -17.71
CA ALA A 23 32.06 25.31 -16.47
C ALA A 23 30.69 24.67 -16.73
N SER A 24 29.96 25.13 -17.76
CA SER A 24 28.68 24.57 -18.18
C SER A 24 28.77 23.11 -18.61
N ASP A 25 29.89 22.66 -19.18
CA ASP A 25 30.07 21.26 -19.56
C ASP A 25 30.15 20.35 -18.33
N LEU A 26 30.88 20.80 -17.29
CA LEU A 26 31.04 20.07 -16.03
C LEU A 26 29.76 20.10 -15.20
N GLN A 27 29.09 21.25 -15.15
CA GLN A 27 27.77 21.39 -14.54
C GLN A 27 26.73 20.50 -15.24
N GLY A 28 26.81 20.37 -16.57
CA GLY A 28 25.95 19.46 -17.33
C GLY A 28 26.15 17.99 -16.97
N ILE A 29 27.40 17.55 -16.75
CA ILE A 29 27.69 16.20 -16.25
C ILE A 29 27.04 15.97 -14.88
N GLU A 30 27.19 16.92 -13.96
CA GLU A 30 26.64 16.79 -12.61
C GLU A 30 25.11 16.78 -12.62
N ALA A 31 24.50 17.70 -13.37
CA ALA A 31 23.05 17.77 -13.53
C ALA A 31 22.48 16.46 -14.11
N PHE A 32 23.13 15.87 -15.13
CA PHE A 32 22.74 14.58 -15.68
C PHE A 32 22.79 13.46 -14.62
N ASN A 33 23.89 13.36 -13.85
CA ASN A 33 24.03 12.32 -12.84
C ASN A 33 23.03 12.49 -11.69
N HIS A 34 22.79 13.72 -11.23
CA HIS A 34 21.78 14.03 -10.22
C HIS A 34 20.38 13.65 -10.70
N GLU A 35 20.02 14.00 -11.94
CA GLU A 35 18.71 13.68 -12.48
C GLU A 35 18.49 12.17 -12.61
N MET A 36 19.47 11.44 -13.14
CA MET A 36 19.37 9.98 -13.25
C MET A 36 19.23 9.29 -11.88
N ARG A 37 19.91 9.76 -10.84
CA ARG A 37 19.76 9.24 -9.47
C ARG A 37 18.41 9.60 -8.87
N ARG A 38 17.94 10.84 -9.05
CA ARG A 38 16.61 11.26 -8.60
C ARG A 38 15.50 10.43 -9.25
N LEU A 39 15.57 10.21 -10.55
CA LEU A 39 14.62 9.35 -11.28
C LEU A 39 14.66 7.90 -10.77
N HIS A 40 15.85 7.34 -10.54
CA HIS A 40 15.99 6.03 -9.91
C HIS A 40 15.30 5.99 -8.54
N ASN A 41 15.62 6.96 -7.68
CA ASN A 41 15.08 7.04 -6.33
C ASN A 41 13.56 7.24 -6.32
N GLN A 42 13.02 8.14 -7.13
CA GLN A 42 11.58 8.35 -7.27
C GLN A 42 10.85 7.11 -7.83
N SER A 43 11.50 6.35 -8.72
CA SER A 43 10.87 5.19 -9.36
C SER A 43 10.83 3.96 -8.46
N LEU A 44 11.88 3.74 -7.64
CA LEU A 44 12.09 2.52 -6.88
C LEU A 44 11.98 2.68 -5.36
N HIS A 45 11.86 3.90 -4.82
CA HIS A 45 11.78 4.13 -3.39
C HIS A 45 10.61 5.05 -3.04
N GLN A 46 9.98 4.78 -1.89
CA GLN A 46 9.09 5.74 -1.25
C GLN A 46 9.93 6.76 -0.46
N PRO A 47 9.44 8.00 -0.28
CA PRO A 47 10.11 8.97 0.57
C PRO A 47 10.20 8.48 2.02
N GLY A 48 11.36 8.68 2.65
CA GLY A 48 11.58 8.24 4.01
C GLY A 48 13.06 8.08 4.36
N ILE A 49 13.31 7.56 5.56
CA ILE A 49 14.65 7.31 6.05
C ILE A 49 15.17 5.96 5.54
N GLY A 50 16.31 5.95 4.87
CA GLY A 50 16.95 4.71 4.41
C GLY A 50 17.79 4.06 5.51
N ASN A 51 18.62 4.84 6.20
CA ASN A 51 19.47 4.38 7.30
C ASN A 51 19.75 5.53 8.30
N GLY A 52 20.06 5.22 9.56
CA GLY A 52 20.52 6.21 10.53
C GLY A 52 19.45 7.22 10.93
N PHE A 53 19.81 8.51 11.07
CA PHE A 53 18.94 9.56 11.60
C PHE A 53 18.27 9.15 12.92
N ALA A 54 19.00 8.40 13.75
CA ALA A 54 18.49 7.99 15.05
C ALA A 54 18.33 9.24 15.91
N VAL A 55 17.17 9.41 16.53
CA VAL A 55 16.88 10.57 17.38
C VAL A 55 16.77 10.13 18.83
N SER A 56 17.38 10.90 19.73
CA SER A 56 17.36 10.63 21.17
C SER A 56 17.06 11.89 21.98
N GLY A 57 16.32 11.73 23.08
CA GLY A 57 15.98 12.80 24.01
C GLY A 57 14.96 12.31 25.04
N ARG A 58 15.20 12.62 26.31
CA ARG A 58 14.42 12.18 27.46
C ARG A 58 13.65 13.33 28.08
N LYS A 59 12.62 13.00 28.85
CA LYS A 59 11.91 13.98 29.67
C LYS A 59 12.88 14.85 30.47
N GLY A 60 12.72 16.17 30.35
CA GLY A 60 13.55 17.16 31.03
C GLY A 60 14.71 17.71 30.19
N ASP A 61 15.09 17.03 29.11
CA ASP A 61 16.14 17.51 28.20
C ASP A 61 15.68 18.77 27.46
N LYS A 62 16.63 19.63 27.12
CA LYS A 62 16.38 20.87 26.37
C LYS A 62 16.70 20.75 24.89
N GLU A 63 17.15 19.57 24.46
CA GLU A 63 17.64 19.30 23.14
C GLU A 63 17.32 17.88 22.71
N ALA A 64 17.32 17.65 21.40
CA ALA A 64 17.24 16.34 20.79
C ALA A 64 18.55 16.07 20.02
N GLY A 65 19.16 14.92 20.27
CA GLY A 65 20.31 14.43 19.50
C GLY A 65 19.84 13.71 18.24
N VAL A 66 20.52 13.93 17.11
CA VAL A 66 20.28 13.28 15.82
C VAL A 66 21.59 12.69 15.33
N GLU A 67 21.65 11.38 15.18
CA GLU A 67 22.83 10.66 14.67
C GLU A 67 22.91 10.69 13.13
N PRO A 68 24.11 10.47 12.55
CA PRO A 68 24.30 10.38 11.10
C PRO A 68 23.27 9.48 10.41
N GLY A 69 22.94 9.80 9.17
CA GLY A 69 21.89 9.11 8.45
C GLY A 69 21.75 9.48 6.99
N TYR A 70 20.92 8.69 6.32
CA TYR A 70 20.59 8.79 4.90
C TYR A 70 19.08 8.68 4.72
N ALA A 71 18.52 9.57 3.91
CA ALA A 71 17.10 9.60 3.60
C ALA A 71 16.84 10.05 2.16
N ILE A 72 15.63 9.79 1.67
CA ILE A 72 15.19 10.15 0.32
C ILE A 72 13.87 10.91 0.44
N ASP A 73 13.75 12.06 -0.22
CA ASP A 73 12.51 12.84 -0.24
C ASP A 73 11.59 12.51 -1.42
N ASP A 74 10.48 13.23 -1.53
CA ASP A 74 9.47 13.07 -2.59
C ASP A 74 9.96 13.38 -4.01
N LEU A 75 11.09 14.07 -4.13
CA LEU A 75 11.77 14.34 -5.40
C LEU A 75 12.96 13.40 -5.62
N GLY A 76 13.12 12.35 -4.81
CA GLY A 76 14.24 11.41 -4.94
C GLY A 76 15.59 12.02 -4.59
N ARG A 77 15.61 13.19 -3.93
CA ARG A 77 16.84 13.85 -3.47
C ARG A 77 17.38 13.11 -2.25
N GLU A 78 18.69 12.94 -2.23
CA GLU A 78 19.40 12.21 -1.19
C GLU A 78 19.74 13.18 -0.06
N ILE A 79 19.21 12.93 1.14
CA ILE A 79 19.45 13.74 2.33
C ILE A 79 20.46 13.01 3.21
N VAL A 80 21.65 13.60 3.36
CA VAL A 80 22.78 12.95 4.04
C VAL A 80 23.22 13.77 5.26
N LEU A 81 23.22 13.15 6.43
CA LEU A 81 23.87 13.69 7.62
C LEU A 81 25.09 12.85 7.95
N THR A 82 26.28 13.45 7.93
CA THR A 82 27.55 12.74 8.17
C THR A 82 28.05 12.83 9.61
N THR A 83 27.55 13.77 10.41
CA THR A 83 27.97 14.00 11.79
C THR A 83 26.76 14.23 12.69
N SER A 84 26.81 13.76 13.93
CA SER A 84 25.72 13.94 14.89
C SER A 84 25.41 15.43 15.11
N ARG A 85 24.13 15.74 15.31
CA ARG A 85 23.61 17.10 15.50
C ARG A 85 22.76 17.17 16.77
N THR A 86 22.88 18.29 17.46
CA THR A 86 22.05 18.60 18.63
C THR A 86 21.09 19.72 18.25
N ILE A 87 19.79 19.45 18.33
CA ILE A 87 18.73 20.39 17.96
C ILE A 87 18.05 20.88 19.24
N GLN A 88 18.14 22.18 19.51
CA GLN A 88 17.50 22.78 20.68
C GLN A 88 15.98 22.69 20.58
N THR A 89 15.31 22.42 21.71
CA THR A 89 13.85 22.40 21.77
C THR A 89 13.28 23.81 21.55
N PRO A 90 12.08 23.95 20.95
CA PRO A 90 11.41 25.24 20.82
C PRO A 90 11.30 25.98 22.17
N PRO A 91 11.63 27.29 22.23
CA PRO A 91 11.65 28.06 23.47
C PRO A 91 10.25 28.49 23.91
N VAL A 92 9.39 27.53 24.24
CA VAL A 92 7.99 27.78 24.65
C VAL A 92 7.72 27.33 26.09
N ALA A 93 6.89 28.11 26.79
CA ALA A 93 6.42 27.77 28.14
C ALA A 93 5.38 26.64 28.10
N GLY A 94 4.54 26.61 27.06
CA GLY A 94 3.45 25.68 26.82
C GLY A 94 2.59 26.20 25.66
N ASP A 95 1.44 25.58 25.41
CA ASP A 95 0.41 26.15 24.53
C ASP A 95 -0.33 27.33 25.21
N ALA A 96 -1.36 27.87 24.55
CA ALA A 96 -2.14 29.00 25.04
C ALA A 96 -2.83 28.71 26.39
N GLU A 97 -3.09 27.45 26.71
CA GLU A 97 -3.70 26.98 27.96
C GLU A 97 -2.67 26.44 28.99
N GLY A 98 -1.36 26.56 28.72
CA GLY A 98 -0.29 26.09 29.61
C GLY A 98 -0.07 24.57 29.60
N LYS A 99 -0.69 23.85 28.65
CA LYS A 99 -0.42 22.42 28.39
C LYS A 99 0.84 22.28 27.52
N PRO A 100 1.41 21.07 27.39
CA PRO A 100 2.60 20.87 26.55
C PRO A 100 2.25 21.09 25.08
N GLN A 101 2.98 21.98 24.41
CA GLN A 101 2.83 22.17 22.96
C GLN A 101 3.57 21.04 22.23
N ARG A 102 2.89 20.42 21.25
CA ARG A 102 3.47 19.32 20.46
C ARG A 102 4.17 19.86 19.20
N TYR A 103 5.25 19.18 18.81
CA TYR A 103 6.02 19.46 17.61
C TYR A 103 6.47 18.17 16.94
N VAL A 104 6.72 18.23 15.64
CA VAL A 104 7.51 17.22 14.92
C VAL A 104 8.86 17.80 14.51
N LEU A 105 9.93 17.02 14.69
CA LEU A 105 11.23 17.29 14.09
C LEU A 105 11.20 16.79 12.66
N THR A 106 11.47 17.68 11.73
CA THR A 106 11.57 17.33 10.31
C THR A 106 13.00 17.52 9.80
N VAL A 107 13.36 16.73 8.79
CA VAL A 107 14.58 16.90 8.00
C VAL A 107 14.21 17.01 6.52
N ARG A 108 14.88 17.90 5.78
CA ARG A 108 14.71 18.04 4.34
C ARG A 108 16.03 18.34 3.64
N TYR A 109 16.03 18.13 2.33
CA TYR A 109 17.10 18.60 1.45
C TYR A 109 17.11 20.14 1.42
N PRO A 110 18.29 20.79 1.46
CA PRO A 110 18.41 22.25 1.36
C PRO A 110 18.05 22.74 -0.04
N ASP A 111 17.43 23.91 -0.16
CA ASP A 111 17.32 24.58 -1.45
C ASP A 111 18.64 25.29 -1.79
N ASP A 112 18.90 25.56 -3.07
CA ASP A 112 20.18 26.15 -3.54
C ASP A 112 20.55 27.45 -2.79
N ALA A 113 19.54 28.24 -2.43
CA ALA A 113 19.71 29.50 -1.70
C ALA A 113 20.13 29.31 -0.22
N GLU A 114 19.99 28.10 0.32
CA GLU A 114 20.36 27.73 1.69
C GLU A 114 21.76 27.09 1.76
N LEU A 115 22.36 26.77 0.62
CA LEU A 115 23.66 26.12 0.57
C LEU A 115 24.77 27.09 1.02
N GLU A 116 25.58 26.64 1.97
CA GLU A 116 26.74 27.41 2.45
C GLU A 116 27.85 27.39 1.38
N GLU A 117 28.33 28.56 0.97
CA GLU A 117 29.52 28.72 0.13
C GLU A 117 30.79 28.44 0.93
N VAL A 118 31.25 27.18 0.91
CA VAL A 118 32.43 26.74 1.68
C VAL A 118 33.74 27.24 1.08
N GLU A 119 33.79 27.34 -0.25
CA GLU A 119 34.97 27.80 -0.97
C GLU A 119 34.56 28.74 -2.10
N LEU A 120 35.18 29.92 -2.10
CA LEU A 120 35.05 30.93 -3.14
C LEU A 120 36.37 31.07 -3.88
N ARG A 121 36.29 31.31 -5.19
CA ARG A 121 37.48 31.47 -6.02
C ARG A 121 37.35 32.72 -6.89
N GLU A 122 38.43 33.48 -6.94
CA GLU A 122 38.61 34.59 -7.88
C GLU A 122 38.95 34.04 -9.27
N GLY A 123 38.35 34.65 -10.28
CA GLY A 123 38.55 34.37 -11.70
C GLY A 123 39.25 35.54 -12.40
N ILE A 124 39.28 35.47 -13.73
CA ILE A 124 39.87 36.52 -14.57
C ILE A 124 38.87 37.69 -14.68
N CYS A 125 39.35 38.92 -14.83
CA CYS A 125 38.53 40.13 -14.97
C CYS A 125 37.62 40.38 -13.75
N ASP A 126 38.16 40.23 -12.54
CA ASP A 126 37.49 40.51 -11.26
C ASP A 126 36.16 39.73 -11.06
N THR A 127 36.02 38.58 -11.74
CA THR A 127 34.92 37.65 -11.47
C THR A 127 35.21 36.84 -10.22
N ARG A 128 34.18 36.49 -9.44
CA ARG A 128 34.28 35.58 -8.29
C ARG A 128 33.09 34.63 -8.29
N GLY A 129 33.28 33.40 -7.83
CA GLY A 129 32.18 32.45 -7.67
C GLY A 129 32.46 31.35 -6.67
N ALA A 130 31.40 30.75 -6.14
CA ALA A 130 31.47 29.57 -5.30
C ALA A 130 31.92 28.37 -6.12
N VAL A 131 32.90 27.63 -5.60
CA VAL A 131 33.39 26.39 -6.21
C VAL A 131 33.05 25.16 -5.37
N ARG A 132 32.60 25.37 -4.13
CA ARG A 132 32.07 24.32 -3.25
C ARG A 132 30.90 24.85 -2.43
N LEU A 133 29.78 24.16 -2.54
CA LEU A 133 28.58 24.38 -1.74
C LEU A 133 28.43 23.22 -0.75
N ARG A 134 28.01 23.50 0.48
CA ARG A 134 27.74 22.45 1.47
C ARG A 134 26.28 22.05 1.43
N GLU A 135 26.02 20.81 1.03
CA GLU A 135 24.71 20.18 1.12
C GLU A 135 24.52 19.57 2.52
N GLU A 136 24.17 20.41 3.49
CA GLU A 136 23.75 19.95 4.81
C GLU A 136 22.22 19.88 4.94
N PRO A 137 21.68 18.88 5.64
CA PRO A 137 20.25 18.75 5.84
C PRO A 137 19.70 19.88 6.70
N VAL A 138 18.52 20.37 6.32
CA VAL A 138 17.81 21.40 7.08
C VAL A 138 16.87 20.74 8.08
N PHE A 139 17.05 21.04 9.37
CA PHE A 139 16.18 20.58 10.45
C PHE A 139 15.21 21.68 10.86
N SER A 140 13.94 21.32 11.07
CA SER A 140 12.92 22.27 11.52
C SER A 140 11.94 21.63 12.50
N TRP A 141 11.57 22.40 13.52
CA TRP A 141 10.46 22.07 14.41
C TRP A 141 9.16 22.62 13.85
N VAL A 142 8.23 21.73 13.57
CA VAL A 142 6.91 22.11 13.06
C VAL A 142 5.88 21.88 14.16
N PRO A 143 5.16 22.93 14.63
CA PRO A 143 4.14 22.78 15.64
C PRO A 143 2.97 21.91 15.14
N LEU A 144 2.38 21.12 16.03
CA LEU A 144 1.19 20.34 15.75
C LEU A 144 -0.07 21.05 16.28
N ASN A 145 -1.13 21.01 15.47
CA ASN A 145 -2.48 21.38 15.86
C ASN A 145 -3.07 20.38 16.87
N PRO A 146 -4.18 20.72 17.55
CA PRO A 146 -4.87 19.82 18.48
C PRO A 146 -5.29 18.49 17.86
N ASP A 147 -5.58 18.46 16.56
CA ASP A 147 -5.92 17.25 15.79
C ASP A 147 -4.69 16.39 15.43
N GLY A 148 -3.49 16.84 15.77
CA GLY A 148 -2.22 16.19 15.45
C GLY A 148 -1.68 16.49 14.05
N SER A 149 -2.34 17.34 13.27
CA SER A 149 -1.83 17.76 11.96
C SER A 149 -0.73 18.82 12.09
N PRO A 150 0.25 18.89 11.16
CA PRO A 150 1.22 19.98 11.13
C PRO A 150 0.53 21.34 10.92
N ALA A 151 0.85 22.32 11.77
CA ALA A 151 0.32 23.67 11.68
C ALA A 151 0.88 24.47 10.48
N GLN A 152 2.05 24.08 10.00
CA GLN A 152 2.71 24.62 8.80
C GLN A 152 3.37 23.49 8.02
N ASP A 153 3.81 23.76 6.79
CA ASP A 153 4.53 22.83 5.92
C ASP A 153 3.81 21.49 5.68
N ARG A 154 2.48 21.47 5.87
CA ARG A 154 1.66 20.25 5.79
C ARG A 154 1.81 19.54 4.45
N ALA A 155 1.82 20.28 3.34
CA ALA A 155 1.98 19.70 2.01
C ALA A 155 3.34 19.01 1.83
N ALA A 156 4.42 19.64 2.33
CA ALA A 156 5.77 19.09 2.27
C ALA A 156 5.92 17.85 3.16
N ILE A 157 5.33 17.84 4.34
CA ILE A 157 5.37 16.70 5.26
C ILE A 157 4.57 15.51 4.71
N VAL A 158 3.35 15.77 4.19
CA VAL A 158 2.48 14.71 3.68
C VAL A 158 3.04 14.08 2.40
N SER A 159 3.61 14.88 1.50
CA SER A 159 4.26 14.38 0.28
C SER A 159 5.55 13.62 0.56
N GLY A 160 6.22 13.90 1.67
CA GLY A 160 7.54 13.35 1.99
C GLY A 160 8.71 14.23 1.54
N ARG A 161 8.44 15.50 1.17
CA ARG A 161 9.48 16.52 0.96
C ARG A 161 10.23 16.87 2.24
N SER A 162 9.50 16.91 3.35
CA SER A 162 10.04 17.08 4.70
C SER A 162 9.74 15.81 5.49
N LEU A 163 10.78 15.09 5.90
CA LEU A 163 10.65 13.79 6.53
C LEU A 163 10.58 13.94 8.05
N ILE A 164 9.58 13.33 8.68
CA ILE A 164 9.46 13.33 10.15
C ILE A 164 10.50 12.38 10.74
N LEU A 165 11.30 12.89 11.66
CA LEU A 165 12.25 12.11 12.44
C LEU A 165 11.69 11.70 13.80
N ALA A 166 10.99 12.63 14.47
CA ALA A 166 10.44 12.42 15.80
C ALA A 166 9.28 13.37 16.11
N GLU A 167 8.42 13.01 17.06
CA GLU A 167 7.47 13.89 17.72
C GLU A 167 7.91 14.17 19.15
N ILE A 168 7.78 15.43 19.59
CA ILE A 168 8.04 15.86 20.97
C ILE A 168 6.86 16.63 21.56
N ALA A 169 6.81 16.69 22.88
CA ALA A 169 5.95 17.62 23.62
C ALA A 169 6.84 18.51 24.50
N VAL A 170 6.65 19.82 24.43
CA VAL A 170 7.50 20.81 25.08
C VAL A 170 6.70 21.64 26.07
N ARG A 171 7.25 21.80 27.28
CA ARG A 171 6.73 22.70 28.30
C ARG A 171 7.91 23.27 29.10
N GLY A 172 7.96 24.58 29.30
CA GLY A 172 9.05 25.24 30.02
C GLY A 172 10.43 25.01 29.37
N CYS A 173 10.49 25.12 28.04
CA CYS A 173 11.69 24.98 27.20
C CYS A 173 12.43 23.65 27.40
N ARG A 174 11.70 22.57 27.67
CA ARG A 174 12.22 21.20 27.83
C ARG A 174 11.18 20.18 27.40
N LEU A 175 11.64 18.96 27.14
CA LEU A 175 10.79 17.82 26.83
C LEU A 175 9.90 17.47 28.03
N ASP A 176 8.58 17.47 27.85
CA ASP A 176 7.58 17.13 28.88
C ASP A 176 7.49 15.59 29.09
N LYS A 177 7.88 14.82 28.07
CA LYS A 177 8.00 13.36 28.02
C LYS A 177 9.13 12.95 27.08
N ASP A 178 9.53 11.68 27.10
CA ASP A 178 10.47 11.13 26.12
C ASP A 178 9.96 11.35 24.70
N LEU A 179 10.89 11.59 23.75
CA LEU A 179 10.51 11.78 22.35
C LEU A 179 9.96 10.48 21.76
N SER A 180 9.09 10.61 20.77
CA SER A 180 8.53 9.49 20.03
C SER A 180 9.08 9.44 18.61
N ILE A 181 9.41 8.24 18.13
CA ILE A 181 9.81 8.00 16.74
C ILE A 181 8.73 7.27 15.92
N ALA A 182 7.53 7.09 16.47
CA ALA A 182 6.47 6.28 15.87
C ALA A 182 5.98 6.82 14.51
N GLN A 183 6.17 8.11 14.27
CA GLN A 183 5.77 8.83 13.06
C GLN A 183 6.79 8.72 11.93
N ARG A 184 7.98 8.15 12.21
CA ARG A 184 9.08 8.04 11.25
C ARG A 184 8.74 7.03 10.15
N ARG A 185 8.97 7.43 8.90
CA ARG A 185 8.80 6.59 7.71
C ARG A 185 10.15 6.10 7.19
N ASN A 186 10.19 4.90 6.65
CA ASN A 186 11.38 4.33 6.02
C ASN A 186 11.29 4.45 4.50
N ALA A 187 12.41 4.72 3.83
CA ALA A 187 12.52 4.66 2.38
C ALA A 187 12.56 3.19 1.93
N ARG A 188 11.38 2.58 1.88
CA ARG A 188 11.22 1.21 1.39
C ARG A 188 10.93 1.25 -0.10
N PRO A 189 11.34 0.23 -0.87
CA PRO A 189 10.74 0.01 -2.17
C PRO A 189 9.22 0.01 -2.02
N PRO A 190 8.49 0.76 -2.84
CA PRO A 190 7.04 0.66 -2.83
C PRO A 190 6.69 -0.78 -3.13
N THR A 191 5.97 -1.46 -2.23
CA THR A 191 5.21 -2.65 -2.58
C THR A 191 4.18 -2.19 -3.60
N ARG A 192 4.56 -2.20 -4.88
CA ARG A 192 3.61 -2.11 -5.98
C ARG A 192 3.08 -3.54 -6.09
N PRO A 193 1.90 -3.84 -5.52
CA PRO A 193 1.38 -5.17 -5.69
C PRO A 193 1.20 -5.40 -7.18
N TYR A 194 1.69 -6.53 -7.66
CA TYR A 194 1.34 -7.02 -8.97
C TYR A 194 -0.09 -7.56 -8.88
N ILE A 195 -1.01 -6.91 -9.59
CA ILE A 195 -2.44 -7.25 -9.59
C ILE A 195 -2.79 -7.77 -10.97
N ALA A 196 -3.36 -8.97 -11.02
CA ALA A 196 -3.97 -9.52 -12.22
C ALA A 196 -5.36 -10.06 -11.89
N CYS A 197 -6.25 -10.01 -12.88
CA CYS A 197 -7.60 -10.53 -12.77
C CYS A 197 -7.96 -11.38 -13.99
N GLY A 198 -8.95 -12.23 -13.82
CA GLY A 198 -9.45 -13.08 -14.88
C GLY A 198 -10.79 -13.67 -14.54
N VAL A 199 -11.33 -14.42 -15.48
CA VAL A 199 -12.54 -15.21 -15.29
C VAL A 199 -12.21 -16.62 -15.74
N GLN A 200 -12.52 -17.60 -14.90
CA GLN A 200 -12.38 -19.01 -15.22
C GLN A 200 -13.77 -19.63 -15.19
N GLN A 201 -14.15 -20.33 -16.25
CA GLN A 201 -15.29 -21.24 -16.21
C GLN A 201 -14.76 -22.63 -15.83
N PRO A 202 -15.12 -23.16 -14.65
CA PRO A 202 -14.72 -24.52 -14.31
C PRO A 202 -15.30 -25.53 -15.29
N THR A 203 -14.50 -26.50 -15.70
CA THR A 203 -14.94 -27.55 -16.64
C THR A 203 -15.92 -28.51 -15.98
N VAL A 204 -15.77 -28.75 -14.67
CA VAL A 204 -16.64 -29.59 -13.85
C VAL A 204 -16.71 -28.97 -12.45
N TRP A 205 -17.92 -28.88 -11.90
CA TRP A 205 -18.14 -28.62 -10.48
C TRP A 205 -18.35 -29.97 -9.78
N GLU A 206 -17.45 -30.31 -8.85
CA GLU A 206 -17.58 -31.54 -8.06
C GLU A 206 -18.43 -31.27 -6.82
N PRO A 207 -19.39 -32.14 -6.48
CA PRO A 207 -20.09 -32.06 -5.20
C PRO A 207 -19.09 -32.13 -4.04
N TRP A 208 -19.25 -31.20 -3.10
CA TRP A 208 -18.45 -31.13 -1.89
C TRP A 208 -19.39 -31.00 -0.69
N ASP A 209 -19.23 -31.86 0.32
CA ASP A 209 -20.02 -31.74 1.55
C ASP A 209 -19.21 -30.97 2.61
N PRO A 210 -19.58 -29.72 2.94
CA PRO A 210 -18.88 -28.95 3.98
C PRO A 210 -19.01 -29.58 5.38
N TRP A 211 -19.89 -30.58 5.55
CA TRP A 211 -20.15 -31.25 6.81
C TRP A 211 -19.45 -32.62 6.93
N GLU A 212 -18.80 -33.10 5.88
CA GLU A 212 -17.95 -34.31 5.94
C GLU A 212 -16.48 -33.98 6.20
N ASP A 213 -16.15 -32.70 6.37
CA ASP A 213 -14.79 -32.26 6.72
C ASP A 213 -14.44 -32.70 8.16
N GLY A 214 -13.41 -33.54 8.29
CA GLY A 214 -13.05 -34.28 9.52
C GLY A 214 -12.63 -33.42 10.70
N ASN A 215 -12.59 -32.10 10.55
CA ASN A 215 -12.24 -31.13 11.59
C ASN A 215 -13.47 -30.50 12.29
N LEU A 216 -14.70 -30.82 11.89
CA LEU A 216 -15.92 -30.36 12.54
C LEU A 216 -16.44 -31.41 13.54
N PRO A 217 -16.27 -31.22 14.87
CA PRO A 217 -16.82 -32.15 15.85
C PRO A 217 -18.36 -32.15 15.78
N ASP A 218 -18.97 -33.35 15.71
CA ASP A 218 -20.43 -33.55 15.64
C ASP A 218 -21.13 -32.98 14.38
N ALA A 219 -20.42 -32.83 13.25
CA ALA A 219 -20.97 -32.28 12.00
C ALA A 219 -22.29 -32.93 11.55
N GLY A 220 -22.44 -34.24 11.73
CA GLY A 220 -23.67 -34.97 11.41
C GLY A 220 -24.91 -34.55 12.23
N LYS A 221 -24.74 -34.01 13.44
CA LYS A 221 -25.85 -33.54 14.30
C LYS A 221 -26.28 -32.10 13.99
N LEU A 222 -25.36 -31.28 13.50
CA LEU A 222 -25.61 -29.88 13.09
C LEU A 222 -26.11 -29.77 11.64
N ALA A 223 -25.73 -30.70 10.76
CA ALA A 223 -26.03 -30.66 9.34
C ALA A 223 -27.53 -30.56 9.01
N LEU A 224 -28.38 -31.39 9.63
CA LEU A 224 -29.82 -31.42 9.33
C LEU A 224 -30.58 -30.12 9.71
N PRO A 225 -30.47 -29.59 10.94
CA PRO A 225 -31.15 -28.35 11.30
C PRO A 225 -30.58 -27.13 10.55
N VAL A 226 -29.28 -27.10 10.24
CA VAL A 226 -28.67 -26.00 9.47
C VAL A 226 -29.09 -26.05 8.00
N ARG A 227 -29.08 -27.24 7.35
CA ARG A 227 -29.56 -27.40 5.96
C ARG A 227 -31.01 -26.94 5.81
N GLY A 228 -31.88 -27.30 6.77
CA GLY A 228 -33.29 -26.90 6.77
C GLY A 228 -33.51 -25.41 7.04
N THR A 229 -32.75 -24.82 7.96
CA THR A 229 -32.89 -23.42 8.39
C THR A 229 -32.31 -22.43 7.37
N TYR A 230 -31.14 -22.75 6.80
CA TYR A 230 -30.41 -21.86 5.89
C TYR A 230 -30.58 -22.21 4.41
N ARG A 231 -31.43 -23.21 4.09
CA ARG A 231 -31.73 -23.64 2.72
C ARG A 231 -30.47 -23.95 1.90
N LEU A 232 -29.52 -24.63 2.54
CA LEU A 232 -28.28 -25.04 1.90
C LEU A 232 -28.57 -26.22 0.95
N ALA A 233 -28.41 -26.01 -0.35
CA ALA A 233 -28.61 -27.03 -1.38
C ALA A 233 -27.44 -28.02 -1.44
N GLY A 234 -26.23 -27.57 -1.10
CA GLY A 234 -25.02 -28.38 -1.06
C GLY A 234 -23.76 -27.52 -1.16
N GLY A 235 -22.59 -28.16 -1.18
CA GLY A 235 -21.33 -27.51 -1.55
C GLY A 235 -20.87 -27.99 -2.92
N LEU A 236 -20.15 -27.11 -3.61
CA LEU A 236 -19.48 -27.41 -4.87
C LEU A 236 -18.02 -27.02 -4.74
N GLN A 237 -17.13 -27.76 -5.39
CA GLN A 237 -15.74 -27.38 -5.50
C GLN A 237 -15.25 -27.50 -6.94
N ALA A 238 -14.34 -26.61 -7.33
CA ALA A 238 -13.65 -26.74 -8.60
C ALA A 238 -12.26 -26.08 -8.59
N PRO A 239 -11.29 -26.64 -9.32
CA PRO A 239 -10.00 -25.98 -9.52
C PRO A 239 -10.17 -24.75 -10.43
N VAL A 240 -9.53 -23.65 -10.04
CA VAL A 240 -9.45 -22.40 -10.79
C VAL A 240 -8.03 -22.18 -11.26
N ASP A 241 -7.84 -22.14 -12.59
CA ASP A 241 -6.56 -21.82 -13.22
C ASP A 241 -6.39 -20.29 -13.27
N THR A 242 -5.27 -19.79 -12.75
CA THR A 242 -4.91 -18.37 -12.75
C THR A 242 -3.56 -18.11 -13.42
N ARG A 243 -3.03 -19.06 -14.21
CA ARG A 243 -1.73 -18.93 -14.91
C ARG A 243 -1.64 -17.71 -15.81
N SER A 244 -2.75 -17.26 -16.39
CA SER A 244 -2.79 -16.01 -17.17
C SER A 244 -2.43 -14.78 -16.34
N GLY A 245 -2.54 -14.87 -15.01
CA GLY A 245 -2.12 -13.86 -14.07
C GLY A 245 -0.61 -13.76 -13.93
N GLY A 246 0.18 -14.81 -14.22
CA GLY A 246 1.64 -14.72 -14.25
C GLY A 246 2.32 -14.43 -12.90
N PHE A 247 1.69 -14.81 -11.78
CA PHE A 247 2.26 -14.63 -10.44
C PHE A 247 3.50 -15.50 -10.23
N LEU A 248 4.50 -15.00 -9.49
CA LEU A 248 5.75 -15.72 -9.20
C LEU A 248 5.71 -16.42 -7.83
N THR A 249 4.87 -15.93 -6.93
CA THR A 249 4.58 -16.42 -5.58
C THR A 249 3.07 -16.52 -5.38
N THR A 250 2.61 -17.16 -4.30
CA THR A 250 1.17 -17.30 -4.05
C THR A 250 0.57 -15.92 -3.72
N PRO A 251 -0.30 -15.35 -4.59
CA PRO A 251 -0.92 -14.07 -4.30
C PRO A 251 -2.04 -14.21 -3.27
N GLY A 252 -2.45 -13.09 -2.68
CA GLY A 252 -3.75 -13.00 -2.02
C GLY A 252 -4.85 -13.03 -3.08
N TYR A 253 -5.59 -14.13 -3.17
CA TYR A 253 -6.73 -14.24 -4.09
C TYR A 253 -8.02 -13.72 -3.49
N PHE A 254 -8.79 -13.06 -4.35
CA PHE A 254 -10.18 -12.70 -4.16
C PHE A 254 -10.99 -13.30 -5.29
N GLY A 255 -12.19 -13.79 -4.98
CA GLY A 255 -13.05 -14.43 -5.98
C GLY A 255 -14.50 -14.01 -5.82
N ARG A 256 -15.24 -14.14 -6.91
CA ARG A 256 -16.70 -14.05 -6.94
C ARG A 256 -17.25 -15.09 -7.91
N ILE A 257 -18.47 -15.55 -7.65
CA ILE A 257 -19.23 -16.35 -8.59
C ILE A 257 -20.01 -15.42 -9.51
N ASP A 258 -19.92 -15.67 -10.81
CA ASP A 258 -20.64 -14.97 -11.86
C ASP A 258 -21.53 -15.95 -12.61
N GLY A 259 -22.77 -15.58 -12.90
CA GLY A 259 -23.70 -16.41 -13.65
C GLY A 259 -25.17 -16.16 -13.28
N PRO A 260 -26.11 -16.87 -13.93
CA PRO A 260 -27.53 -16.74 -13.63
C PRO A 260 -27.84 -17.15 -12.19
N ARG A 261 -28.69 -16.36 -11.53
CA ARG A 261 -29.18 -16.65 -10.17
C ARG A 261 -30.59 -17.21 -10.17
N ILE A 262 -31.38 -17.00 -11.22
CA ILE A 262 -32.74 -17.52 -11.35
C ILE A 262 -32.69 -18.69 -12.31
N ILE A 263 -32.99 -19.88 -11.80
CA ILE A 263 -32.89 -21.13 -12.55
C ILE A 263 -34.27 -21.78 -12.58
N GLY A 264 -34.72 -22.15 -13.78
CA GLY A 264 -35.92 -22.95 -13.96
C GLY A 264 -35.60 -24.41 -13.69
N ILE A 265 -36.36 -25.05 -12.80
CA ILE A 265 -36.26 -26.50 -12.62
C ILE A 265 -37.25 -27.14 -13.59
N PRO A 266 -36.81 -28.04 -14.48
CA PRO A 266 -37.73 -28.77 -15.35
C PRO A 266 -38.57 -29.74 -14.51
N ALA A 267 -39.78 -29.32 -14.15
CA ALA A 267 -40.84 -30.13 -13.55
C ALA A 267 -42.04 -30.11 -14.51
N GLY A 268 -42.73 -31.25 -14.69
CA GLY A 268 -43.71 -31.46 -15.77
C GLY A 268 -44.67 -30.28 -16.05
N ASP A 269 -45.70 -30.11 -15.22
CA ASP A 269 -46.68 -29.02 -15.39
C ASP A 269 -46.33 -27.83 -14.48
N GLY A 270 -45.53 -26.92 -15.04
CA GLY A 270 -45.04 -25.69 -14.40
C GLY A 270 -43.53 -25.74 -14.20
N GLU A 271 -42.79 -24.72 -14.67
CA GLU A 271 -41.35 -24.57 -14.42
C GLU A 271 -41.14 -23.77 -13.13
N PRO A 272 -41.07 -24.40 -11.93
CA PRO A 272 -40.78 -23.66 -10.72
C PRO A 272 -39.41 -23.01 -10.84
N ARG A 273 -39.36 -21.73 -10.45
CA ARG A 273 -38.11 -20.95 -10.42
C ARG A 273 -37.50 -21.01 -9.03
N VAL A 274 -36.19 -21.24 -9.00
CA VAL A 274 -35.38 -21.18 -7.78
C VAL A 274 -34.32 -20.11 -7.96
N VAL A 275 -34.14 -19.30 -6.91
CA VAL A 275 -33.01 -18.38 -6.81
C VAL A 275 -31.85 -19.12 -6.14
N LEU A 276 -30.75 -19.30 -6.86
CA LEU A 276 -29.51 -19.85 -6.35
C LEU A 276 -28.49 -18.74 -6.11
N ASP A 277 -27.83 -18.77 -4.96
CA ASP A 277 -26.65 -17.95 -4.68
C ASP A 277 -25.50 -18.81 -4.15
N GLY A 278 -24.26 -18.35 -4.37
CA GLY A 278 -23.06 -19.11 -4.06
C GLY A 278 -22.10 -18.31 -3.18
N LEU A 279 -21.92 -18.74 -1.93
CA LEU A 279 -20.88 -18.17 -1.07
C LEU A 279 -19.54 -18.85 -1.37
N LEU A 280 -18.63 -18.11 -1.98
CA LEU A 280 -17.31 -18.60 -2.38
C LEU A 280 -16.29 -18.49 -1.25
N SER A 281 -15.54 -19.57 -1.05
CA SER A 281 -14.31 -19.66 -0.30
C SER A 281 -13.17 -20.09 -1.24
N ILE A 282 -11.98 -19.58 -0.99
CA ILE A 282 -10.76 -19.94 -1.74
C ILE A 282 -9.88 -20.77 -0.81
N VAL A 283 -9.56 -21.99 -1.23
CA VAL A 283 -8.70 -22.91 -0.49
C VAL A 283 -7.53 -23.36 -1.35
N ASP A 284 -6.46 -23.82 -0.69
CA ASP A 284 -5.21 -24.29 -1.31
C ASP A 284 -4.63 -23.36 -2.39
N PRO A 285 -4.43 -22.06 -2.09
CA PRO A 285 -3.94 -21.12 -3.08
C PRO A 285 -2.48 -21.38 -3.45
N THR A 286 -2.18 -21.26 -4.74
CA THR A 286 -0.83 -21.37 -5.33
C THR A 286 -0.59 -20.19 -6.29
N ALA A 287 0.65 -20.01 -6.75
CA ALA A 287 0.96 -19.00 -7.78
C ALA A 287 0.18 -19.21 -9.10
N THR A 288 -0.32 -20.41 -9.37
CA THR A 288 -0.95 -20.76 -10.66
C THR A 288 -2.43 -21.11 -10.58
N GLY A 289 -3.01 -21.09 -9.38
CA GLY A 289 -4.42 -21.42 -9.21
C GLY A 289 -4.81 -21.62 -7.75
N PHE A 290 -6.08 -21.92 -7.54
CA PHE A 290 -6.65 -22.24 -6.24
C PHE A 290 -7.86 -23.16 -6.41
N THR A 291 -8.38 -23.71 -5.32
CA THR A 291 -9.65 -24.44 -5.33
C THR A 291 -10.76 -23.50 -4.85
N ALA A 292 -11.77 -23.30 -5.71
CA ALA A 292 -12.99 -22.59 -5.36
C ALA A 292 -13.94 -23.56 -4.65
N GLN A 293 -14.28 -23.29 -3.40
CA GLN A 293 -15.35 -23.99 -2.66
C GLN A 293 -16.56 -23.07 -2.53
N VAL A 294 -17.71 -23.51 -3.01
CA VAL A 294 -18.94 -22.71 -3.07
C VAL A 294 -20.01 -23.40 -2.24
N LEU A 295 -20.52 -22.70 -1.23
CA LEU A 295 -21.74 -23.09 -0.55
C LEU A 295 -22.94 -22.57 -1.35
N VAL A 296 -23.78 -23.49 -1.84
CA VAL A 296 -24.94 -23.16 -2.66
C VAL A 296 -26.18 -23.02 -1.78
N LEU A 297 -26.78 -21.85 -1.83
CA LEU A 297 -28.03 -21.50 -1.17
C LEU A 297 -29.17 -21.51 -2.20
N ALA A 298 -30.30 -22.12 -1.86
CA ALA A 298 -31.45 -22.21 -2.75
C ALA A 298 -32.72 -21.61 -2.13
N PHE A 299 -33.37 -20.70 -2.85
CA PHE A 299 -34.62 -20.06 -2.42
C PHE A 299 -35.70 -20.28 -3.47
N GLU A 300 -36.74 -21.05 -3.12
CA GLU A 300 -37.89 -21.27 -3.99
C GLU A 300 -38.70 -19.98 -4.17
N GLN A 301 -39.05 -19.64 -5.40
CA GLN A 301 -39.80 -18.43 -5.73
C GLN A 301 -41.33 -18.65 -5.68
N ASP A 302 -41.81 -19.83 -6.08
CA ASP A 302 -43.24 -20.12 -6.24
C ASP A 302 -43.69 -21.21 -5.26
N ARG A 303 -44.06 -20.80 -4.04
CA ARG A 303 -44.65 -21.73 -3.08
C ARG A 303 -46.16 -21.82 -3.32
N VAL A 304 -46.61 -22.86 -4.03
CA VAL A 304 -48.00 -23.33 -3.93
C VAL A 304 -48.14 -23.96 -2.54
N GLU A 305 -49.13 -23.53 -1.75
CA GLU A 305 -49.42 -24.17 -0.46
C GLU A 305 -49.64 -25.68 -0.65
N PRO A 306 -49.05 -26.54 0.20
CA PRO A 306 -49.21 -27.99 0.04
C PRO A 306 -50.68 -28.35 0.22
N THR A 307 -51.31 -28.84 -0.85
CA THR A 307 -52.64 -29.44 -0.77
C THR A 307 -52.52 -30.77 -0.02
N PRO A 308 -53.28 -31.01 1.06
CA PRO A 308 -53.13 -32.21 1.87
C PRO A 308 -53.89 -33.37 1.22
N SER A 309 -53.39 -33.91 0.11
CA SER A 309 -53.66 -35.30 -0.31
C SER A 309 -53.00 -35.60 -1.65
N GLY A 310 -52.11 -36.58 -1.65
CA GLY A 310 -51.51 -37.15 -2.84
C GLY A 310 -50.07 -37.52 -2.55
N ASP A 311 -49.72 -38.79 -2.81
CA ASP A 311 -48.34 -39.28 -2.77
C ASP A 311 -47.49 -38.46 -3.75
N VAL A 312 -46.91 -37.36 -3.26
CA VAL A 312 -45.85 -36.64 -3.95
C VAL A 312 -44.64 -37.56 -3.86
N LYS A 313 -44.32 -38.25 -4.96
CA LYS A 313 -42.96 -38.70 -5.19
C LYS A 313 -42.11 -37.44 -5.17
N ASP A 314 -41.48 -37.18 -4.03
CA ASP A 314 -40.56 -36.07 -3.83
C ASP A 314 -39.55 -36.13 -4.98
N PRO A 315 -39.62 -35.23 -5.98
CA PRO A 315 -38.64 -35.25 -7.05
C PRO A 315 -37.32 -34.98 -6.36
N ARG A 316 -36.41 -35.96 -6.40
CA ARG A 316 -35.06 -35.81 -5.85
C ARG A 316 -34.56 -34.43 -6.33
N PRO A 317 -34.27 -33.48 -5.43
CA PRO A 317 -33.86 -32.15 -5.86
C PRO A 317 -32.65 -32.32 -6.78
N PRO A 318 -32.64 -31.69 -7.97
CA PRO A 318 -31.51 -31.79 -8.88
C PRO A 318 -30.22 -31.44 -8.14
N GLU A 319 -29.14 -32.17 -8.40
CA GLU A 319 -27.88 -31.90 -7.70
C GLU A 319 -27.43 -30.48 -8.06
N PRO A 320 -26.94 -29.68 -7.10
CA PRO A 320 -26.59 -28.28 -7.36
C PRO A 320 -25.64 -28.10 -8.56
N ALA A 321 -24.76 -29.08 -8.80
CA ALA A 321 -23.83 -29.10 -9.92
C ALA A 321 -24.54 -29.06 -11.29
N ASP A 322 -25.69 -29.71 -11.43
CA ASP A 322 -26.47 -29.75 -12.67
C ASP A 322 -27.17 -28.40 -12.96
N LEU A 323 -27.42 -27.63 -11.91
CA LEU A 323 -28.13 -26.35 -12.00
C LEU A 323 -27.19 -25.18 -12.32
N VAL A 324 -25.90 -25.27 -11.96
CA VAL A 324 -24.95 -24.14 -12.03
C VAL A 324 -23.93 -24.24 -13.17
N THR A 325 -24.29 -24.93 -14.25
CA THR A 325 -23.39 -25.17 -15.40
C THR A 325 -22.88 -23.90 -16.08
N GLU A 326 -23.59 -22.78 -15.93
CA GLU A 326 -23.21 -21.46 -16.45
C GLU A 326 -22.41 -20.61 -15.44
N TRP A 327 -22.18 -21.10 -14.21
CA TRP A 327 -21.41 -20.35 -13.21
C TRP A 327 -19.92 -20.34 -13.54
N GLN A 328 -19.35 -19.14 -13.48
CA GLN A 328 -17.93 -18.85 -13.66
C GLN A 328 -17.37 -18.26 -12.37
N VAL A 329 -16.05 -18.37 -12.19
CA VAL A 329 -15.31 -17.75 -11.10
C VAL A 329 -14.54 -16.56 -11.64
N GLY A 330 -14.99 -15.36 -11.31
CA GLY A 330 -14.20 -14.15 -11.47
C GLY A 330 -13.17 -14.08 -10.36
N TRP A 331 -11.90 -13.87 -10.69
CA TRP A 331 -10.81 -13.84 -9.72
C TRP A 331 -9.91 -12.61 -9.87
N MET A 332 -9.30 -12.20 -8.76
CA MET A 332 -8.27 -11.18 -8.68
C MET A 332 -7.17 -11.69 -7.74
N GLY A 333 -5.92 -11.67 -8.18
CA GLY A 333 -4.75 -11.97 -7.34
C GLY A 333 -3.93 -10.70 -7.08
N VAL A 334 -3.46 -10.55 -5.85
CA VAL A 334 -2.59 -9.46 -5.40
C VAL A 334 -1.28 -10.06 -4.87
N GLU A 335 -0.18 -9.88 -5.59
CA GLU A 335 1.16 -10.35 -5.24
C GLU A 335 2.03 -9.17 -4.80
N GLY A 336 2.53 -9.15 -3.55
CA GLY A 336 3.37 -8.07 -3.05
C GLY A 336 3.74 -8.19 -1.58
#